data_AF-A0A830CVL0-F1
#
_entry.id   AF-A0A830CVL0-F1
#
_cell.length_a   1.000
_cell.length_b   1.000
_cell.length_c   1.000
_cell.angle_alpha   90.00
_cell.angle_beta   90.00
_cell.angle_gamma   90.00
#
_symmetry.space_group_name_H-M   'P 1'
#
loop_
_entity.id
_entity.type
_entity.pdbx_description
1 polymer ?
#
loop_
_entity_poly.entity_id
_entity_poly.type
_entity_poly.pdbx_seq_one_letter_code
_entity_poly.pdbx_strand_id
1 'polypeptide(L)'
;MDGKIIQSFQKNFVHVQNILDQNRLLINEINQNQESKIPDNLSRNVGLIRELNNNIRRVVDLYADLSTSFTKSMDASSEGDSSGGFNKSDGKAGLKRHRPG
;
A
#
# COMPACT_ATOMS: atom_id res chain seq x y z
N MET A 1 -9.24 -6.10 11.44
CA MET A 1 -8.64 -5.23 10.39
C MET A 1 -9.53 -4.01 10.25
N ASP A 2 -8.95 -2.80 10.25
CA ASP A 2 -9.72 -1.55 10.14
C ASP A 2 -10.47 -1.49 8.79
N GLY A 3 -11.79 -1.35 8.85
CA GLY A 3 -12.67 -1.32 7.67
C GLY A 3 -12.32 -0.20 6.68
N LYS A 4 -11.66 0.87 7.14
CA LYS A 4 -11.15 1.95 6.29
C LYS A 4 -10.02 1.51 5.37
N ILE A 5 -9.17 0.59 5.82
CA ILE A 5 -8.09 0.02 5.00
C ILE A 5 -8.69 -0.81 3.87
N ILE A 6 -9.68 -1.64 4.19
CA ILE A 6 -10.34 -2.53 3.22
C ILE A 6 -11.03 -1.71 2.12
N GLN A 7 -11.73 -0.63 2.48
CA GLN A 7 -12.32 0.28 1.50
C GLN A 7 -11.26 0.94 0.61
N SER A 8 -10.15 1.37 1.20
CA SER A 8 -9.03 1.96 0.44
C SER A 8 -8.40 0.95 -0.51
N PHE A 9 -8.23 -0.30 -0.08
CA PHE A 9 -7.73 -1.39 -0.91
C PHE A 9 -8.65 -1.65 -2.11
N GLN A 10 -9.95 -1.81 -1.87
CA GLN A 10 -10.93 -2.04 -2.93
C GLN A 10 -10.93 -0.91 -3.97
N LYS A 11 -10.90 0.34 -3.52
CA LYS A 11 -10.85 1.51 -4.40
C LYS A 11 -9.57 1.53 -5.25
N ASN A 12 -8.41 1.32 -4.63
CA ASN A 12 -7.13 1.31 -5.35
C ASN A 12 -7.05 0.15 -6.34
N PHE A 13 -7.60 -1.01 -5.99
CA PHE A 13 -7.65 -2.16 -6.88
C PHE A 13 -8.43 -1.86 -8.16
N VAL A 14 -9.64 -1.30 -8.03
CA VAL A 14 -10.45 -0.90 -9.20
C VAL A 14 -9.72 0.14 -10.05
N HIS A 15 -9.02 1.10 -9.44
CA HIS A 15 -8.21 2.06 -10.19
C HIS A 15 -7.07 1.41 -10.96
N VAL A 16 -6.33 0.49 -10.34
CA VAL A 16 -5.25 -0.25 -11.01
C VAL A 16 -5.82 -1.04 -12.18
N GLN A 17 -6.94 -1.76 -12.00
CA GLN A 17 -7.59 -2.50 -13.08
C GLN A 17 -7.93 -1.60 -14.26
N ASN A 18 -8.57 -0.46 -14.02
CA ASN A 18 -8.92 0.50 -15.07
C ASN A 18 -7.69 0.99 -15.84
N ILE A 19 -6.57 1.24 -15.15
CA ILE A 19 -5.32 1.67 -15.79
C ILE A 19 -4.71 0.54 -16.64
N LEU A 20 -4.76 -0.70 -16.16
CA LEU A 20 -4.24 -1.86 -16.90
C LEU A 20 -5.10 -2.20 -18.13
N ASP A 21 -6.42 -2.02 -18.04
CA ASP A 21 -7.32 -2.14 -19.18
C ASP A 21 -7.01 -1.08 -20.25
N GLN A 22 -6.70 0.16 -19.83
CA GLN A 22 -6.21 1.20 -20.74
C GLN A 22 -4.87 0.81 -21.38
N ASN A 23 -3.92 0.27 -20.61
CA ASN A 23 -2.65 -0.22 -21.17
C ASN A 23 -2.86 -1.30 -22.24
N ARG A 24 -3.83 -2.20 -22.04
CA ARG A 24 -4.18 -3.21 -23.04
C ARG A 24 -4.65 -2.57 -24.35
N LEU A 25 -5.46 -1.52 -24.29
CA LEU A 25 -5.90 -0.80 -25.49
C LEU A 25 -4.75 -0.06 -26.18
N LEU A 26 -3.89 0.62 -25.40
CA LEU A 26 -2.71 1.31 -25.93
C LEU A 26 -1.75 0.35 -26.63
N ILE A 27 -1.48 -0.83 -26.04
CA ILE A 27 -0.62 -1.86 -26.65
C ILE A 27 -1.22 -2.34 -27.97
N ASN A 28 -2.53 -2.57 -28.01
CA ASN A 28 -3.19 -2.99 -29.24
C ASN A 28 -3.05 -1.94 -30.36
N GLU A 29 -3.24 -0.65 -30.04
CA GLU A 29 -3.07 0.43 -31.01
C GLU A 29 -1.60 0.57 -31.47
N ILE A 30 -0.64 0.47 -30.54
CA ILE A 30 0.79 0.48 -30.86
C ILE A 30 1.13 -0.64 -31.85
N ASN A 31 0.62 -1.85 -31.61
CA ASN A 31 0.83 -3.00 -32.47
C ASN A 31 0.20 -2.79 -33.86
N GLN A 32 -1.03 -2.28 -33.93
CA GLN A 32 -1.69 -1.97 -35.21
C GLN A 32 -0.92 -0.91 -36.02
N ASN A 33 -0.40 0.11 -35.36
CA ASN A 33 0.43 1.13 -36.00
C ASN A 33 1.76 0.54 -36.51
N GLN A 34 2.34 -0.42 -35.78
CA GLN A 34 3.55 -1.13 -36.20
C GLN A 34 3.29 -2.03 -37.42
N GLU A 35 2.16 -2.75 -37.42
CA GLU A 35 1.75 -3.63 -38.51
C GLU A 35 1.41 -2.87 -39.79
N SER A 36 0.78 -1.69 -39.69
CA SER A 36 0.42 -0.88 -40.85
C SER A 36 1.62 -0.29 -41.58
N LYS A 37 2.76 -0.12 -40.89
CA LYS A 37 4.01 0.48 -41.39
C LYS A 37 3.85 1.89 -41.98
N ILE A 38 2.76 2.58 -41.64
CA ILE A 38 2.52 3.96 -42.07
C ILE A 38 3.39 4.89 -41.20
N PRO A 39 4.28 5.71 -41.78
CA PRO A 39 5.23 6.54 -41.02
C PRO A 39 4.58 7.45 -39.97
N ASP A 40 3.42 8.02 -40.29
CA ASP A 40 2.68 8.90 -39.37
C ASP A 40 2.14 8.13 -38.15
N ASN A 41 1.72 6.88 -38.34
CA ASN A 41 1.24 6.02 -37.26
C ASN A 41 2.39 5.57 -36.36
N LEU A 42 3.54 5.26 -36.94
CA LEU A 42 4.76 4.96 -36.17
C LEU A 42 5.19 6.17 -35.33
N SER A 43 5.05 7.38 -35.86
CA SER A 43 5.32 8.61 -35.09
C SER A 43 4.34 8.76 -33.92
N ARG A 44 3.07 8.37 -34.08
CA ARG A 44 2.07 8.35 -33.00
C ARG A 44 2.40 7.36 -31.89
N ASN A 45 3.06 6.23 -32.20
CA ASN A 45 3.48 5.25 -31.18
C ASN A 45 4.36 5.87 -30.08
N VAL A 46 5.16 6.89 -30.40
CA VAL A 46 5.96 7.60 -29.38
C VAL A 46 5.06 8.20 -28.30
N GLY A 47 3.92 8.79 -28.67
CA GLY A 47 2.94 9.34 -27.75
C GLY A 47 2.25 8.26 -26.93
N LEU A 48 1.78 7.19 -27.60
CA LEU A 48 1.10 6.07 -26.95
C LEU A 48 2.02 5.34 -25.94
N ILE A 49 3.29 5.15 -26.27
CA ILE A 49 4.28 4.55 -25.36
C ILE A 49 4.54 5.46 -24.15
N ARG A 50 4.57 6.79 -24.34
CA ARG A 50 4.67 7.73 -23.21
C ARG A 50 3.47 7.61 -22.28
N GLU A 51 2.27 7.50 -22.83
CA GLU A 51 1.04 7.31 -22.06
C GLU A 51 1.06 5.99 -21.29
N LEU A 52 1.43 4.89 -21.95
CA LEU A 52 1.62 3.59 -21.33
C LEU A 52 2.61 3.66 -20.16
N ASN A 53 3.76 4.31 -20.35
CA ASN A 53 4.74 4.50 -19.28
C ASN A 53 4.20 5.36 -18.13
N ASN A 54 3.40 6.40 -18.41
CA ASN A 54 2.74 7.19 -17.37
C ASN A 54 1.76 6.33 -16.57
N ASN A 55 0.98 5.48 -17.23
CA ASN A 55 0.07 4.55 -16.59
C ASN A 55 0.81 3.57 -15.66
N ILE A 56 1.95 3.02 -16.08
CA ILE A 56 2.77 2.16 -15.21
C ILE A 56 3.27 2.91 -13.98
N ARG A 57 3.74 4.16 -14.12
CA ARG A 57 4.14 4.96 -12.95
C ARG A 57 2.98 5.16 -11.97
N ARG A 58 1.79 5.48 -12.47
CA ARG A 58 0.58 5.63 -11.63
C ARG A 58 0.22 4.34 -10.90
N VAL A 59 0.35 3.18 -11.54
CA VAL A 59 0.12 1.88 -10.88
C VAL A 59 1.13 1.67 -9.75
N VAL A 60 2.41 1.97 -9.98
CA VAL A 60 3.45 1.89 -8.95
C VAL A 60 3.11 2.79 -7.76
N ASP A 61 2.72 4.05 -8.01
CA ASP A 61 2.35 5.01 -6.97
C ASP A 61 1.16 4.51 -6.13
N LEU A 62 0.11 4.00 -6.78
CA LEU A 62 -1.07 3.44 -6.10
C LEU A 62 -0.70 2.25 -5.19
N TYR A 63 0.23 1.39 -5.63
CA TYR A 63 0.71 0.28 -4.81
C TYR A 63 1.59 0.75 -3.65
N ALA A 64 2.44 1.77 -3.85
CA ALA A 64 3.27 2.34 -2.79
C ALA A 64 2.42 2.98 -1.69
N ASP A 65 1.39 3.72 -2.07
CA ASP A 65 0.43 4.34 -1.15
C ASP A 65 -0.35 3.26 -0.37
N LEU A 66 -0.79 2.22 -1.06
CA LEU A 66 -1.51 1.11 -0.44
C LEU A 66 -0.63 0.36 0.56
N SER A 67 0.60 0.02 0.19
CA SER A 67 1.54 -0.65 1.10
C SER A 67 1.83 0.21 2.33
N THR A 68 2.06 1.51 2.14
CA THR A 68 2.36 2.43 3.24
C THR A 68 1.17 2.57 4.19
N SER A 69 -0.05 2.70 3.66
CA SER A 69 -1.27 2.78 4.47
C SER A 69 -1.53 1.49 5.27
N PHE A 70 -1.24 0.33 4.68
CA PHE A 70 -1.37 -0.96 5.34
C PHE A 70 -0.37 -1.10 6.50
N THR A 71 0.92 -0.83 6.27
CA THR A 71 1.95 -0.91 7.33
C THR A 71 1.61 0.00 8.52
N LYS A 72 1.26 1.28 8.26
CA LYS A 72 0.87 2.23 9.32
C LYS A 72 -0.29 1.72 10.17
N SER A 73 -1.24 1.05 9.56
CA SER A 73 -2.41 0.53 10.26
C SER A 73 -2.11 -0.70 11.13
N MET A 74 -1.11 -1.51 10.75
CA MET A 74 -0.63 -2.61 11.58
C MET A 74 0.12 -2.10 12.79
N ASP A 75 0.99 -1.10 12.62
CA ASP A 75 1.73 -0.48 13.72
C ASP A 75 0.78 0.12 14.76
N ALA A 76 -0.27 0.82 14.32
CA ALA A 76 -1.31 1.37 15.19
C ALA A 76 -2.14 0.30 15.93
N SER A 77 -2.18 -0.95 15.43
CA SER A 77 -2.85 -2.05 16.13
C SER A 77 -1.99 -2.71 17.22
N SER A 78 -0.67 -2.48 17.18
CA SER A 78 0.31 -3.09 18.10
C SER A 78 0.50 -2.29 19.39
N GLU A 79 0.28 -0.97 19.38
CA GLU A 79 0.46 -0.09 20.55
C GLU A 79 -0.64 -0.22 21.64
N GLY A 80 -1.55 -1.20 21.52
CA GLY A 80 -2.68 -1.40 22.43
C GLY A 80 -2.44 -2.29 23.65
N ASP A 81 -1.31 -2.99 23.76
CA ASP A 81 -1.13 -4.06 24.78
C ASP A 81 -0.03 -3.81 25.81
N SER A 82 0.31 -2.55 26.08
CA SER A 82 1.17 -2.16 27.21
C SER A 82 0.55 -1.04 28.02
N SER A 83 -0.63 -1.31 28.59
CA SER A 83 -1.07 -0.58 29.79
C SER A 83 -0.64 -1.38 31.01
N GLY A 84 0.31 -0.81 31.74
CA GLY A 84 0.88 -1.39 32.95
C GLY A 84 -0.17 -1.68 34.02
N GLY A 85 -0.03 -2.83 34.65
CA GLY A 85 -0.81 -3.23 35.80
C GLY A 85 -0.11 -4.39 36.49
N PHE A 86 1.07 -4.14 37.06
CA PHE A 86 1.66 -5.04 38.06
C PHE A 86 0.65 -5.17 39.20
N ASN A 87 -0.17 -6.22 39.15
CA ASN A 87 -1.10 -6.55 40.22
C ASN A 87 -0.30 -6.98 41.44
N LYS A 88 -0.09 -5.98 42.30
CA LYS A 88 0.09 -6.03 43.76
C LYS A 88 -0.31 -7.40 44.34
N SER A 89 0.68 -8.24 44.62
CA SER A 89 0.47 -9.42 45.47
C SER A 89 0.63 -8.98 46.93
N ASP A 90 -0.51 -8.88 47.60
CA ASP A 90 -0.61 -8.73 49.05
C ASP A 90 0.06 -9.92 49.76
N GLY A 91 1.09 -9.63 50.54
CA GLY A 91 1.79 -10.58 51.42
C GLY A 91 2.11 -9.94 52.76
N LYS A 92 1.09 -9.71 53.58
CA LYS A 92 1.21 -9.20 54.95
C LYS A 92 1.48 -10.36 55.92
N ALA A 93 2.69 -10.43 56.49
CA ALA A 93 2.97 -10.69 57.92
C ALA A 93 4.46 -11.01 58.16
N GLY A 94 5.06 -10.43 59.21
CA GLY A 94 6.19 -11.08 59.91
C GLY A 94 7.48 -10.29 60.16
N LEU A 95 7.41 -9.25 61.01
CA LEU A 95 8.29 -9.01 62.17
C LEU A 95 9.85 -9.15 62.06
N LYS A 96 10.53 -8.00 62.26
CA LYS A 96 11.64 -7.68 63.20
C LYS A 96 12.86 -6.97 62.59
N ARG A 97 13.02 -5.73 63.08
CA ARG A 97 14.16 -4.81 63.07
C ARG A 97 15.53 -5.47 63.31
N HIS A 98 16.54 -5.00 62.58
CA HIS A 98 17.77 -4.46 63.19
C HIS A 98 18.47 -3.45 62.27
N ARG A 99 18.89 -2.32 62.84
CA ARG A 99 19.66 -1.22 62.21
C ARG A 99 21.18 -1.50 62.31
N PRO A 100 22.04 -0.75 61.58
CA PRO A 100 23.39 -1.14 61.17
C PRO A 100 24.49 -0.75 62.18
N GLY A 101 25.66 -1.31 61.94
CA GLY A 101 26.99 -0.83 62.33
C GLY A 101 27.96 -1.18 61.21
#